data_AF-A0A1Q5EJR5-F1
#
_entry.id   AF-A0A1Q5EJR5-F1
#
_cell.length_a   1.000
_cell.length_b   1.000
_cell.length_c   1.000
_cell.angle_alpha   90.00
_cell.angle_beta   90.00
_cell.angle_gamma   90.00
#
_symmetry.space_group_name_H-M   'P 1'
#
loop_
_entity.id
_entity.type
_entity.pdbx_description
1 polymer ?
#
loop_
_entity_poly.entity_id
_entity_poly.type
_entity_poly.pdbx_seq_one_letter_code
_entity_poly.pdbx_strand_id
1 'polypeptide(L)'
;MPRLSNVQQPTAVPCDQQHDAESIANAVLPDGLADLPAIFRSMTDLCKEPTKQALARTTDGPRHGTSVGLPLEFYQQGERGVTCALTFKA
;
A
#
# COMPACT_ATOMS: atom_id res chain seq x y z
N MET A 1 25.71 -16.55 7.21
CA MET A 1 24.78 -16.60 8.35
C MET A 1 23.80 -17.75 8.14
N PRO A 2 23.42 -18.53 9.16
CA PRO A 2 22.45 -19.60 8.99
C PRO A 2 21.07 -19.00 8.71
N ARG A 3 20.27 -19.67 7.87
CA ARG A 3 18.88 -19.25 7.59
C ARG A 3 18.04 -19.39 8.86
N LEU A 4 17.27 -18.36 9.19
CA LEU A 4 16.32 -18.35 10.31
C LEU A 4 14.95 -18.98 9.97
N SER A 5 14.74 -19.37 8.70
CA SER A 5 13.47 -19.96 8.23
C SER A 5 13.71 -21.22 7.38
N ASN A 6 12.83 -22.21 7.57
CA ASN A 6 12.86 -23.51 6.90
C ASN A 6 12.10 -23.52 5.56
N VAL A 7 11.61 -22.38 5.08
CA VAL A 7 10.89 -22.30 3.80
C VAL A 7 11.88 -22.41 2.63
N GLN A 8 11.75 -23.47 1.82
CA GLN A 8 12.72 -23.81 0.77
C GLN A 8 12.24 -23.51 -0.66
N GLN A 9 10.92 -23.37 -0.92
CA GLN A 9 10.35 -23.06 -2.24
C GLN A 9 9.03 -22.27 -2.11
N PRO A 10 8.71 -21.37 -3.06
CA PRO A 10 7.46 -20.58 -3.04
C PRO A 10 6.27 -21.43 -3.49
N THR A 11 5.27 -21.56 -2.62
CA THR A 11 4.00 -22.24 -2.91
C THR A 11 2.88 -21.21 -2.98
N ALA A 12 1.99 -21.31 -3.97
CA ALA A 12 0.79 -20.49 -4.03
C ALA A 12 -0.19 -20.93 -2.93
N VAL A 13 -0.15 -20.27 -1.77
CA VAL A 13 -1.08 -20.53 -0.66
C VAL A 13 -2.38 -19.71 -0.85
N PRO A 14 -3.57 -20.32 -0.70
CA PRO A 14 -4.85 -19.61 -0.63
C PRO A 14 -4.89 -18.55 0.49
N CYS A 15 -5.67 -17.47 0.31
CA CYS A 15 -5.72 -16.30 1.19
C CYS A 15 -6.59 -16.51 2.44
N ASP A 16 -6.28 -17.54 3.23
CA ASP A 16 -7.17 -18.03 4.30
C ASP A 16 -6.79 -17.49 5.69
N GLN A 17 -5.77 -16.63 5.78
CA GLN A 17 -5.28 -16.03 7.03
C GLN A 17 -5.23 -14.50 6.96
N GLN A 18 -5.27 -13.87 8.13
CA GLN A 18 -5.18 -12.42 8.26
C GLN A 18 -3.80 -11.94 7.78
N HIS A 19 -3.80 -10.91 6.93
CA HIS A 19 -2.59 -10.29 6.44
C HIS A 19 -2.37 -8.96 7.16
N ASP A 20 -1.15 -8.74 7.65
CA ASP A 20 -0.77 -7.46 8.22
C ASP A 20 -0.34 -6.50 7.11
N ALA A 21 -0.87 -5.28 7.19
CA ALA A 21 -0.49 -4.17 6.32
C ALA A 21 0.31 -3.15 7.13
N GLU A 22 1.47 -2.76 6.62
CA GLU A 22 2.29 -1.70 7.22
C GLU A 22 2.18 -0.42 6.40
N SER A 23 2.18 0.73 7.10
CA SER A 23 2.34 2.03 6.43
C SER A 23 3.78 2.18 5.97
N ILE A 24 3.98 2.42 4.67
CA ILE A 24 5.29 2.63 4.05
C ILE A 24 5.56 4.10 3.73
N ALA A 25 4.50 4.91 3.61
CA ALA A 25 4.58 6.36 3.42
C ALA A 25 3.23 7.02 3.72
N ASN A 26 3.28 8.31 4.03
CA ASN A 26 2.11 9.18 4.03
C ASN A 26 2.28 10.25 2.95
N ALA A 27 1.18 10.62 2.30
CA ALA A 27 1.12 11.63 1.25
C ALA A 27 -0.10 12.53 1.47
N VAL A 28 -0.15 13.62 0.70
CA VAL A 28 -1.26 14.57 0.70
C VAL A 28 -1.81 14.68 -0.71
N LEU A 29 -3.12 14.52 -0.88
CA LEU A 29 -3.78 14.71 -2.17
C LEU A 29 -3.70 16.17 -2.63
N PRO A 30 -3.56 16.42 -3.94
CA PRO A 30 -3.67 17.77 -4.48
C PRO A 30 -5.09 18.31 -4.27
N ASP A 31 -5.21 19.63 -4.23
CA ASP A 31 -6.50 20.31 -4.20
C ASP A 31 -7.21 20.24 -5.54
N GLY A 32 -8.53 20.47 -5.54
CA GLY A 32 -9.32 20.65 -6.76
C GLY A 32 -9.59 19.38 -7.57
N LEU A 33 -9.47 18.19 -6.97
CA LEU A 33 -9.89 16.96 -7.63
C LEU A 33 -11.41 16.94 -7.79
N ALA A 34 -11.86 16.67 -9.01
CA ALA A 34 -13.25 16.90 -9.41
C ALA A 34 -14.23 15.79 -8.94
N ASP A 35 -13.74 14.56 -8.74
CA ASP A 35 -14.57 13.41 -8.40
C ASP A 35 -13.79 12.28 -7.69
N LEU A 36 -14.52 11.28 -7.19
CA LEU A 36 -13.96 10.07 -6.57
C LEU A 36 -12.98 9.32 -7.49
N PRO A 37 -13.27 9.08 -8.78
CA PRO A 37 -12.31 8.50 -9.70
C PRO A 37 -10.98 9.26 -9.79
N ALA A 38 -11.00 10.59 -9.83
CA ALA A 38 -9.79 11.42 -9.84
C ALA A 38 -9.01 11.26 -8.53
N ILE A 39 -9.70 11.24 -7.38
CA ILE A 39 -9.11 10.96 -6.07
C ILE A 39 -8.40 9.60 -6.06
N PHE A 40 -9.07 8.52 -6.47
CA PHE A 40 -8.46 7.17 -6.47
C PHE A 40 -7.25 7.07 -7.40
N ARG A 41 -7.29 7.71 -8.58
CA ARG A 41 -6.14 7.76 -9.49
C ARG A 41 -4.98 8.50 -8.85
N SER A 42 -5.23 9.68 -8.26
CA SER A 42 -4.20 10.46 -7.58
C SER A 42 -3.61 9.72 -6.38
N MET A 43 -4.43 9.03 -5.57
CA MET A 43 -3.96 8.17 -4.47
C MET A 43 -3.03 7.06 -4.98
N THR A 44 -3.44 6.38 -6.05
CA THR A 44 -2.64 5.31 -6.67
C THR A 44 -1.31 5.86 -7.17
N ASP A 45 -1.33 7.00 -7.86
CA ASP A 45 -0.13 7.64 -8.42
C ASP A 45 0.85 8.07 -7.32
N LEU A 46 0.35 8.67 -6.23
CA LEU A 46 1.17 9.06 -5.08
C LEU A 46 1.86 7.86 -4.41
N CYS A 47 1.20 6.70 -4.38
CA CYS A 47 1.75 5.50 -3.73
C CYS A 47 2.64 4.64 -4.63
N LYS A 48 2.75 4.92 -5.94
CA LYS A 48 3.58 4.13 -6.88
C LYS A 48 5.05 4.08 -6.47
N GLU A 49 5.68 5.24 -6.31
CA GLU A 49 7.11 5.32 -6.03
C GLU A 49 7.46 4.82 -4.62
N PRO A 50 6.73 5.18 -3.54
CA PRO A 50 6.94 4.59 -2.22
C PRO A 50 6.81 3.06 -2.23
N THR A 51 5.80 2.53 -2.92
CA THR A 51 5.63 1.07 -3.08
C THR A 51 6.83 0.46 -3.78
N LYS A 52 7.26 1.03 -4.92
CA LYS A 52 8.44 0.56 -5.65
C LYS A 52 9.70 0.57 -4.78
N GLN A 53 9.92 1.61 -3.99
CA GLN A 53 11.05 1.70 -3.07
C GLN A 53 10.98 0.68 -1.94
N ALA A 54 9.81 0.48 -1.34
CA ALA A 54 9.59 -0.53 -0.31
C ALA A 54 9.83 -1.95 -0.88
N LEU A 55 9.35 -2.21 -2.09
CA LEU A 55 9.59 -3.47 -2.82
C LEU A 55 11.07 -3.69 -3.14
N ALA A 56 11.81 -2.64 -3.51
CA ALA A 56 13.24 -2.74 -3.83
C ALA A 56 14.12 -3.03 -2.60
N ARG A 57 13.68 -2.65 -1.38
CA ARG A 57 14.42 -2.87 -0.13
C ARG A 57 14.32 -4.29 0.42
N THR A 58 13.40 -5.10 -0.11
CA THR A 58 13.00 -6.36 0.52
C THR A 58 12.82 -7.45 -0.53
N THR A 59 13.56 -8.56 -0.43
CA THR A 59 13.69 -9.58 -1.50
C THR A 59 12.62 -10.68 -1.49
N ASP A 60 11.83 -10.81 -0.41
CA ASP A 60 11.06 -12.05 -0.17
C ASP A 60 9.53 -11.84 -0.05
N GLY A 61 8.76 -12.72 -0.69
CA GLY A 61 7.30 -12.87 -0.53
C GLY A 61 6.44 -12.02 -1.49
N PRO A 62 5.23 -12.49 -1.88
CA PRO A 62 4.28 -11.68 -2.63
C PRO A 62 3.77 -10.54 -1.75
N ARG A 63 3.78 -9.32 -2.29
CA ARG A 63 3.31 -8.11 -1.59
C ARG A 63 2.31 -7.37 -2.45
N HIS A 64 1.33 -6.76 -1.81
CA HIS A 64 0.34 -5.93 -2.48
C HIS A 64 0.40 -4.52 -1.91
N GLY A 65 0.67 -3.55 -2.79
CA GLY A 65 0.59 -2.14 -2.45
C GLY A 65 -0.86 -1.69 -2.52
N THR A 66 -1.31 -0.96 -1.51
CA THR A 66 -2.63 -0.32 -1.48
C THR A 66 -2.50 1.12 -1.01
N SER A 67 -3.44 1.96 -1.41
CA SER A 67 -3.54 3.35 -0.98
C SER A 67 -4.81 3.52 -0.17
N VAL A 68 -4.68 4.03 1.04
CA VAL A 68 -5.78 4.27 1.98
C VAL A 68 -5.97 5.77 2.10
N GLY A 69 -7.20 6.22 1.90
CA GLY A 69 -7.59 7.63 1.97
C GLY A 69 -8.91 7.76 2.71
N LEU A 70 -9.23 9.00 3.09
CA LEU A 70 -10.51 9.30 3.73
C LEU A 70 -11.65 9.30 2.70
N PRO A 71 -12.90 9.04 3.13
CA PRO A 71 -14.09 9.22 2.30
C PRO A 71 -14.17 10.62 1.65
N LEU A 72 -14.92 10.73 0.55
CA LEU A 72 -15.05 11.96 -0.24
C LEU A 72 -15.49 13.16 0.60
N GLU A 73 -16.42 12.95 1.52
CA GLU A 73 -16.95 13.99 2.39
C GLU A 73 -15.87 14.69 3.22
N PHE A 74 -14.80 13.97 3.61
CA PHE A 74 -13.68 14.55 4.36
C PHE A 74 -12.69 15.26 3.45
N TYR A 75 -12.46 14.75 2.23
CA TYR A 75 -11.67 15.45 1.23
C TYR A 75 -12.26 16.85 0.93
N GLN A 76 -13.59 16.94 0.80
CA GLN A 76 -14.32 18.20 0.60
C GLN A 76 -14.19 19.18 1.80
N GLN A 77 -13.86 18.67 2.99
CA GLN A 77 -13.59 19.47 4.19
C GLN A 77 -12.12 19.87 4.32
N GLY A 78 -11.27 19.50 3.36
CA GLY A 78 -9.84 19.80 3.33
C GLY A 78 -8.94 18.71 3.92
N GLU A 79 -9.51 17.60 4.37
CA GLU A 79 -8.77 16.45 4.93
C GLU A 79 -8.26 15.56 3.79
N ARG A 80 -6.99 15.74 3.43
CA ARG A 80 -6.37 15.17 2.21
C ARG A 80 -5.33 14.10 2.47
N GLY A 81 -5.28 13.57 3.70
CA GLY A 81 -4.32 12.56 4.11
C GLY A 81 -4.48 11.27 3.33
N VAL A 82 -3.36 10.74 2.83
CA VAL A 82 -3.28 9.42 2.19
C VAL A 82 -2.17 8.62 2.87
N THR A 83 -2.46 7.37 3.19
CA THR A 83 -1.47 6.41 3.67
C THR A 83 -1.24 5.36 2.58
N CYS A 84 0.01 5.24 2.15
CA CYS A 84 0.45 4.15 1.30
C CYS A 84 0.80 2.97 2.19
N ALA A 85 0.11 1.85 1.99
CA ALA A 85 0.30 0.65 2.78
C ALA A 85 0.81 -0.50 1.91
N LEU A 86 1.63 -1.35 2.51
CA LEU A 86 2.11 -2.58 1.90
C LEU A 86 1.61 -3.74 2.74
N THR A 87 0.85 -4.63 2.11
CA THR A 87 0.42 -5.87 2.73
C THR A 87 1.43 -6.95 2.44
N PHE A 88 1.91 -7.59 3.49
CA PHE A 88 2.81 -8.72 3.40
C PHE A 88 2.00 -10.01 3.50
N LYS A 89 2.33 -10.98 2.65
CA LYS A 89 1.89 -12.34 2.88
C LYS A 89 2.75 -12.94 4.00
N ALA A 90 2.12 -13.28 5.12
CA ALA A 90 2.74 -14.07 6.19
C ALA A 90 3.14 -15.46 5.70
#